data_AF-A0A536GVL3-F1
#
_entry.id   AF-A0A536GVL3-F1
#
_cell.length_a   1.000
_cell.length_b   1.000
_cell.length_c   1.000
_cell.angle_alpha   90.00
_cell.angle_beta   90.00
_cell.angle_gamma   90.00
#
_symmetry.space_group_name_H-M   'P 1'
#
loop_
_entity.id
_entity.type
_entity.pdbx_description
1 polymer ?
#
loop_
_entity_poly.entity_id
_entity_poly.type
_entity_poly.pdbx_seq_one_letter_code
_entity_poly.pdbx_strand_id
1 'polypeptide(L)'
;RYKQEHIDMARRIPHMSKIEFGKVVGLMDGSKAPYHRIAELYFPNQAELGKAASSAEAQAAIGHAADIASGGLDAMVVETED
;
A
#
# COMPACT_ATOMS: atom_id res chain seq x y z
N ARG A 1 -12.25 8.26 5.98
CA ARG A 1 -11.79 6.89 5.67
C ARG A 1 -10.40 6.86 5.03
N TYR A 2 -10.21 6.90 3.70
CA TYR A 2 -8.84 6.75 3.14
C TYR A 2 -7.83 7.81 3.65
N LYS A 3 -8.06 9.11 3.38
CA LYS A 3 -7.09 10.16 3.71
C LYS A 3 -6.94 10.44 5.23
N GLN A 4 -8.02 10.27 5.98
CA GLN A 4 -8.11 10.67 7.39
C GLN A 4 -7.80 9.53 8.37
N GLU A 5 -7.95 8.28 7.94
CA GLU A 5 -7.74 7.10 8.80
C GLU A 5 -6.65 6.21 8.20
N HIS A 6 -6.85 5.72 6.98
CA HIS A 6 -6.01 4.68 6.42
C HIS A 6 -4.56 5.12 6.18
N ILE A 7 -4.33 6.34 5.69
CA ILE A 7 -2.97 6.88 5.48
C ILE A 7 -2.19 6.90 6.80
N ASP A 8 -2.81 7.34 7.89
CA ASP A 8 -2.14 7.42 9.20
C ASP A 8 -1.91 6.04 9.80
N MET A 9 -2.80 5.06 9.54
CA MET A 9 -2.56 3.66 9.90
C MET A 9 -1.35 3.08 9.15
N ALA A 10 -1.31 3.26 7.82
CA ALA A 10 -0.23 2.72 6.99
C ALA A 10 1.13 3.33 7.35
N ARG A 11 1.18 4.62 7.71
CA ARG A 11 2.41 5.29 8.18
C ARG A 11 2.99 4.74 9.48
N ARG A 12 2.18 4.04 10.29
CA ARG A 12 2.64 3.42 11.55
C ARG A 12 3.25 2.04 11.35
N ILE A 13 3.18 1.47 10.14
CA ILE A 13 3.80 0.18 9.85
C ILE A 13 5.32 0.30 10.08
N PRO A 14 5.91 -0.55 10.94
CA PRO A 14 7.34 -0.48 11.24
C PRO A 14 8.18 -1.05 10.08
N HIS A 15 9.50 -0.84 10.14
CA HIS A 15 10.51 -1.41 9.22
C HIS A 15 10.48 -0.92 7.76
N MET A 16 9.56 -0.03 7.39
CA MET A 16 9.57 0.66 6.10
C MET A 16 10.73 1.66 6.03
N SER A 17 11.39 1.74 4.88
CA SER A 17 12.33 2.82 4.54
C SER A 17 11.61 4.04 3.95
N LYS A 18 10.49 3.80 3.26
CA LYS A 18 9.68 4.83 2.59
C LYS A 18 8.25 4.33 2.38
N ILE A 19 7.30 5.25 2.34
CA ILE A 19 5.92 4.98 1.92
C ILE A 19 5.40 6.10 1.03
N GLU A 20 4.75 5.76 -0.07
CA GLU A 20 4.10 6.69 -0.99
C GLU A 20 2.63 6.34 -1.23
N PHE A 21 1.81 7.37 -1.45
CA PHE A 21 0.38 7.23 -1.68
C PHE A 21 -0.02 7.97 -2.97
N GLY A 22 -0.41 7.20 -3.98
CA GLY A 22 -0.85 7.70 -5.28
C GLY A 22 -2.37 7.71 -5.42
N LYS A 23 -2.89 8.75 -6.10
CA LYS A 23 -4.22 8.69 -6.72
C LYS A 23 -4.02 8.51 -8.22
N VAL A 24 -4.58 7.45 -8.78
CA VAL A 24 -4.51 7.19 -10.21
C VAL A 24 -5.42 8.19 -10.93
N VAL A 25 -4.88 8.89 -11.93
CA VAL A 25 -5.59 9.94 -12.68
C VAL A 25 -6.04 9.49 -14.07
N GLY A 26 -5.52 8.37 -14.58
CA GLY A 26 -5.83 7.82 -15.89
C GLY A 26 -4.68 6.96 -16.41
N LEU A 27 -4.90 6.27 -17.52
CA LEU A 27 -3.84 5.62 -18.30
C LEU A 27 -3.34 6.56 -19.40
N MET A 28 -2.11 6.37 -19.85
CA MET A 28 -1.47 7.22 -20.86
C MET A 28 -2.16 7.18 -22.22
N ASP A 29 -2.81 6.06 -22.54
CA ASP A 29 -3.61 5.87 -23.75
C ASP A 29 -5.03 6.49 -23.65
N GLY A 30 -5.34 7.12 -22.51
CA GLY A 30 -6.65 7.72 -22.23
C GLY A 30 -7.73 6.72 -21.82
N SER A 31 -7.43 5.42 -21.76
CA SER A 31 -8.39 4.41 -21.30
C SER A 31 -8.60 4.47 -19.78
N LYS A 32 -9.66 3.80 -19.31
CA LYS A 32 -10.00 3.77 -17.89
C LYS A 32 -8.95 2.96 -17.13
N ALA A 33 -8.31 3.58 -16.14
CA ALA A 33 -7.38 2.87 -15.28
C ALA A 33 -8.07 1.78 -14.45
N PRO A 34 -7.43 0.61 -14.29
CA PRO A 34 -7.99 -0.49 -13.48
C PRO A 34 -7.94 -0.19 -11.97
N TYR A 35 -7.05 0.70 -11.54
CA TYR A 35 -6.86 1.06 -10.13
C TYR A 35 -7.25 2.51 -9.86
N HIS A 36 -7.79 2.78 -8.67
CA HIS A 36 -8.11 4.15 -8.22
C HIS A 36 -7.00 4.77 -7.34
N ARG A 37 -6.29 3.92 -6.59
CA ARG A 37 -5.25 4.28 -5.62
C ARG A 37 -4.14 3.24 -5.70
N ILE A 38 -2.92 3.69 -5.43
CA ILE A 38 -1.75 2.83 -5.25
C ILE A 38 -1.06 3.28 -3.96
N ALA A 39 -0.60 2.34 -3.15
CA ALA A 39 0.29 2.61 -2.03
C ALA A 39 1.54 1.76 -2.22
N GLU A 40 2.71 2.41 -2.17
CA GLU A 40 4.01 1.75 -2.32
C GLU A 40 4.73 1.82 -0.99
N LEU A 41 5.03 0.65 -0.43
CA LEU A 41 5.74 0.50 0.83
C LEU A 41 7.10 -0.10 0.50
N TYR A 42 8.15 0.68 0.74
CA TYR A 42 9.52 0.27 0.44
C TYR A 42 10.18 -0.24 1.72
N PHE A 43 10.96 -1.31 1.56
CA PHE A 43 11.67 -1.97 2.65
C PHE A 43 13.15 -2.11 2.27
N PRO A 44 14.07 -2.02 3.24
CA PRO A 44 15.49 -2.19 2.96
C PRO A 44 15.86 -3.56 2.37
N ASN A 45 15.11 -4.61 2.71
CA ASN A 45 15.30 -5.98 2.23
C ASN A 45 14.06 -6.84 2.58
N GLN A 46 14.04 -8.07 2.07
CA GLN A 46 12.96 -9.04 2.30
C GLN A 46 12.75 -9.40 3.77
N ALA A 47 13.80 -9.42 4.60
CA ALA A 47 13.66 -9.74 6.02
C ALA A 47 12.92 -8.62 6.79
N GLU A 48 13.20 -7.35 6.48
CA GLU A 48 12.47 -6.21 7.04
C GLU A 48 11.02 -6.15 6.55
N LEU A 49 10.76 -6.50 5.28
CA LEU A 49 9.39 -6.70 4.79
C LEU A 49 8.64 -7.76 5.60
N GLY A 50 9.28 -8.92 5.86
CA GLY A 50 8.67 -10.00 6.65
C GLY A 50 8.31 -9.55 8.07
N LYS A 51 9.20 -8.79 8.72
CA LYS A 51 8.94 -8.21 10.05
C LYS A 51 7.79 -7.21 10.02
N ALA A 52 7.76 -6.31 9.03
CA ALA A 52 6.67 -5.37 8.85
C ALA A 52 5.33 -6.07 8.63
N ALA A 53 5.27 -7.03 7.71
CA ALA A 53 4.06 -7.77 7.36
C ALA A 53 3.49 -8.55 8.56
N SER A 54 4.36 -9.01 9.46
CA SER A 54 3.96 -9.72 10.69
C SER A 54 3.50 -8.79 11.82
N SER A 55 3.63 -7.46 11.66
CA SER A 55 3.29 -6.49 12.70
C SER A 55 1.76 -6.30 12.82
N ALA A 56 1.31 -5.94 14.02
CA ALA A 56 -0.10 -5.68 14.28
C ALA A 56 -0.61 -4.46 13.46
N GLU A 57 0.25 -3.46 13.27
CA GLU A 57 -0.03 -2.28 12.46
C GLU A 57 -0.27 -2.62 10.99
N ALA A 58 0.54 -3.50 10.40
CA ALA A 58 0.36 -3.94 9.02
C ALA A 58 -0.94 -4.73 8.84
N GLN A 59 -1.22 -5.67 9.75
CA GLN A 59 -2.46 -6.46 9.72
C GLN A 59 -3.70 -5.56 9.84
N ALA A 60 -3.66 -4.57 10.74
CA ALA A 60 -4.74 -3.60 10.89
C ALA A 60 -4.89 -2.70 9.65
N ALA A 61 -3.78 -2.24 9.06
CA ALA A 61 -3.81 -1.42 7.86
C ALA A 61 -4.37 -2.17 6.64
N ILE A 62 -3.96 -3.43 6.43
CA ILE A 62 -4.48 -4.28 5.35
C ILE A 62 -5.97 -4.60 5.57
N GLY A 63 -6.37 -4.95 6.79
CA GLY A 63 -7.78 -5.18 7.11
C GLY A 63 -8.65 -3.95 6.84
N HIS A 64 -8.18 -2.77 7.22
CA HIS A 64 -8.87 -1.52 6.93
C HIS A 64 -8.85 -1.18 5.43
N ALA A 65 -7.77 -1.48 4.70
CA ALA A 65 -7.70 -1.31 3.25
C ALA A 65 -8.79 -2.14 2.56
N ALA A 66 -8.92 -3.42 2.93
CA ALA A 66 -9.93 -4.33 2.39
C ALA A 66 -11.36 -3.84 2.69
N ASP A 67 -11.61 -3.29 3.87
CA ASP A 67 -12.92 -2.72 4.25
C ASP A 67 -13.30 -1.47 3.43
N ILE A 68 -12.33 -0.61 3.11
CA ILE A 68 -12.62 0.65 2.39
C ILE A 68 -12.50 0.56 0.88
N ALA A 69 -11.86 -0.49 0.35
CA ALA A 69 -11.62 -0.66 -1.07
C ALA A 69 -12.82 -1.32 -1.74
N SER A 70 -13.84 -0.52 -2.09
CA SER A 70 -15.07 -1.02 -2.73
C SER A 70 -14.85 -1.73 -4.08
N GLY A 71 -13.71 -1.51 -4.73
CA GLY A 71 -13.31 -2.18 -5.98
C GLY A 71 -12.44 -3.42 -5.78
N GLY A 72 -12.22 -3.84 -4.52
CA GLY A 72 -11.25 -4.87 -4.16
C GLY A 72 -9.86 -4.31 -3.85
N LEU A 73 -9.01 -5.18 -3.30
CA LEU A 73 -7.63 -4.88 -2.93
C LEU A 73 -6.73 -5.96 -3.55
N ASP A 74 -5.78 -5.54 -4.38
CA ASP A 74 -4.66 -6.38 -4.81
C ASP A 74 -3.42 -6.01 -3.99
N ALA A 75 -2.65 -7.02 -3.59
CA ALA A 75 -1.37 -6.84 -2.92
C ALA A 75 -0.30 -7.65 -3.65
N MET A 76 0.85 -7.02 -3.88
CA MET A 76 1.98 -7.62 -4.57
C MET A 76 3.27 -7.35 -3.79
N VAL A 77 4.18 -8.32 -3.82
CA VAL A 77 5.56 -8.14 -3.37
C VAL A 77 6.40 -7.96 -4.62
N VAL A 78 7.13 -6.85 -4.69
CA VAL A 78 7.95 -6.48 -5.85
C VAL A 78 9.41 -6.41 -5.38
N GLU A 79 10.28 -7.12 -6.09
CA GLU A 79 11.72 -6.92 -5.98
C GLU A 79 12.11 -5.84 -6.99
N THR A 80 12.82 -4.81 -6.53
CA THR A 80 13.29 -3.74 -7.40
C THR A 80 14.61 -4.14 -8.04
N GLU A 81 14.71 -3.97 -9.35
CA GLU A 81 15.94 -4.18 -10.14
C GLU A 81 16.50 -2.81 -10.59
N ASP A 82 17.83 -2.74 -10.80
CA ASP A 82 18.52 -1.56 -11.34
C ASP A 82 18.43 -1.46 -12.87
#